data_AF-A0A969PCU1-F1
#
_entry.id   AF-A0A969PCU1-F1
#
_cell.length_a   1.000
_cell.length_b   1.000
_cell.length_c   1.000
_cell.angle_alpha   90.00
_cell.angle_beta   90.00
_cell.angle_gamma   90.00
#
_symmetry.space_group_name_H-M   'P 1'
#
loop_
_entity.id
_entity.type
_entity.pdbx_description
1 polymer ?
#
loop_
_entity_poly.entity_id
_entity_poly.type
_entity_poly.pdbx_seq_one_letter_code
_entity_poly.pdbx_strand_id
1 'polypeptide(L)'
;MIIDETEEQGFRNSKNELGWADFRLTNYGEIEKWWELVMCAYLMVCLHNEPFNPAVSPVPKPCQQHSLWDSGKGWKNALNNLQLILQPFICFSLILRWLKVFPISQLYEGFSEAYCQN
;
A
#
# COMPACT_ATOMS: atom_id res chain seq x y z
N MET A 1 16.14 13.64 -17.37
CA MET A 1 16.56 14.16 -16.06
C MET A 1 15.47 15.13 -15.63
N ILE A 2 14.43 14.64 -14.95
CA ILE A 2 13.41 15.48 -14.32
C ILE A 2 13.57 15.21 -12.83
N ILE A 3 14.40 16.04 -12.21
CA ILE A 3 14.45 16.23 -10.77
C ILE A 3 14.17 17.72 -10.64
N ASP A 4 12.90 18.13 -10.55
CA ASP A 4 12.57 19.50 -10.18
C ASP A 4 11.15 19.65 -9.60
N GLU A 5 10.66 18.64 -8.88
CA GLU A 5 9.80 18.94 -7.74
C GLU A 5 10.75 19.02 -6.54
N THR A 6 10.78 20.18 -5.88
CA THR A 6 11.45 20.31 -4.59
C THR A 6 10.93 19.21 -3.67
N GLU A 7 11.78 18.64 -2.80
CA GLU A 7 11.39 17.57 -1.87
C GLU A 7 10.12 17.93 -1.08
N GLU A 8 9.97 19.22 -0.74
CA GLU A 8 8.80 19.78 -0.09
C GLU A 8 7.52 19.67 -0.95
N GLN A 9 7.61 19.98 -2.25
CA GLN A 9 6.48 19.85 -3.17
C GLN A 9 6.10 18.39 -3.40
N GLY A 10 7.10 17.50 -3.51
CA GLY A 10 6.88 16.06 -3.59
C GLY A 10 6.14 15.52 -2.36
N PHE A 11 6.60 15.90 -1.16
CA PHE A 11 5.94 15.51 0.10
C PHE A 11 4.50 16.02 0.18
N ARG A 12 4.26 17.27 -0.23
CA ARG A 12 2.91 17.83 -0.27
C ARG A 12 1.99 17.08 -1.23
N ASN A 13 2.48 16.73 -2.41
CA ASN A 13 1.75 15.96 -3.41
C ASN A 13 1.39 14.57 -2.88
N SER A 14 2.35 13.86 -2.28
CA SER A 14 2.14 12.53 -1.70
C SER A 14 1.04 12.50 -0.63
N LYS A 15 1.02 13.49 0.28
CA LYS A 15 -0.04 13.62 1.29
C LYS A 15 -1.41 13.86 0.67
N ASN A 16 -1.49 14.70 -0.35
CA ASN A 16 -2.75 14.99 -1.03
C ASN A 16 -3.30 13.75 -1.73
N GLU A 17 -2.45 12.94 -2.38
CA GLU A 17 -2.85 11.67 -2.99
C GLU A 17 -3.39 10.67 -1.96
N LEU A 18 -2.90 10.70 -0.72
CA LEU A 18 -3.40 9.90 0.39
C LEU A 18 -4.67 10.46 1.05
N GLY A 19 -5.18 11.62 0.59
CA GLY A 19 -6.41 12.21 1.12
C GLY A 19 -6.20 13.06 2.37
N TRP A 20 -5.04 13.69 2.53
CA TRP A 20 -4.73 14.58 3.67
C TRP A 20 -5.82 15.61 4.00
N ALA A 21 -6.49 16.15 2.98
CA ALA A 21 -7.57 17.13 3.10
C ALA A 21 -8.94 16.55 2.70
N ASP A 22 -9.33 15.40 3.29
CA ASP A 22 -10.69 14.87 3.11
C ASP A 22 -11.72 15.78 3.83
N PHE A 23 -12.50 16.50 3.03
CA PHE A 23 -13.49 17.49 3.49
C PHE A 23 -14.65 16.88 4.29
N ARG A 24 -14.80 15.55 4.30
CA ARG A 24 -15.85 14.86 5.05
C ARG A 24 -15.50 14.74 6.53
N LEU A 25 -14.22 14.85 6.89
CA LEU A 25 -13.75 14.83 8.28
C LEU A 25 -13.83 16.24 8.86
N THR A 26 -14.78 16.44 9.78
CA THR A 26 -15.03 17.75 10.41
C THR A 26 -14.73 17.77 11.91
N ASN A 27 -14.68 16.60 12.55
CA ASN A 27 -14.35 16.48 13.96
C ASN A 27 -12.83 16.44 14.16
N TYR A 28 -12.29 17.36 14.97
CA TYR A 28 -10.84 17.45 15.26
C TYR A 28 -10.21 16.14 15.74
N GLY A 29 -10.89 15.39 16.62
CA GLY A 29 -10.34 14.12 17.13
C GLY A 29 -10.33 13.01 16.08
N GLU A 30 -11.19 13.08 15.07
CA GLU A 30 -11.17 12.15 13.93
C GLU A 30 -10.14 12.60 12.88
N ILE A 31 -9.95 13.92 12.71
CA ILE A 31 -8.93 14.50 11.83
C ILE A 31 -7.52 14.10 12.28
N GLU A 32 -7.24 14.16 13.59
CA GLU A 32 -5.93 13.75 14.13
C GLU A 32 -5.62 12.29 13.80
N LYS A 33 -6.56 11.38 14.11
CA LYS A 33 -6.43 9.95 13.79
C LYS A 33 -6.30 9.70 12.29
N TRP A 34 -7.02 10.47 11.48
CA TRP A 34 -6.91 10.38 10.03
C TRP A 34 -5.50 10.78 9.54
N TRP A 35 -4.96 11.87 10.05
CA TRP A 35 -3.59 12.29 9.72
C TRP A 35 -2.54 11.29 10.18
N GLU A 36 -2.71 10.67 11.36
CA GLU A 36 -1.85 9.57 11.78
C GLU A 36 -1.87 8.40 10.78
N LEU A 37 -3.07 8.00 10.31
CA LEU A 37 -3.20 6.95 9.29
C LEU A 37 -2.55 7.33 7.97
N VAL A 38 -2.75 8.58 7.51
CA VAL A 38 -2.11 9.09 6.29
C VAL A 38 -0.58 9.07 6.42
N MET A 39 -0.04 9.49 7.56
CA MET A 39 1.41 9.48 7.81
C MET A 39 1.97 8.07 7.95
N CYS A 40 1.23 7.13 8.56
CA CYS A 40 1.59 5.73 8.60
C CYS A 40 1.65 5.11 7.19
N ALA A 41 0.65 5.39 6.34
CA ALA A 41 0.65 4.95 4.96
C ALA A 41 1.82 5.54 4.17
N TYR A 42 2.10 6.84 4.37
CA TYR A 42 3.25 7.50 3.78
C TYR A 42 4.57 6.83 4.17
N LEU A 43 4.77 6.61 5.47
CA LEU A 43 5.96 5.95 5.99
C LEU A 43 6.11 4.53 5.43
N MET A 44 5.02 3.76 5.34
CA MET A 44 5.07 2.41 4.77
C MET A 44 5.57 2.42 3.32
N VAL A 45 5.11 3.36 2.49
CA VAL A 45 5.60 3.50 1.11
C VAL A 45 7.08 3.85 1.08
N CYS A 46 7.52 4.80 1.91
CA CYS A 46 8.93 5.19 1.98
C CYS A 46 9.84 4.03 2.42
N LEU A 47 9.41 3.23 3.39
CA LEU A 47 10.19 2.08 3.88
C LEU A 47 10.28 0.94 2.87
N HIS A 48 9.26 0.76 2.02
CA HIS A 48 9.16 -0.39 1.11
C HIS A 48 9.56 -0.10 -0.34
N ASN A 49 10.10 1.08 -0.65
CA ASN A 49 10.49 1.44 -2.01
C ASN A 49 11.94 1.92 -2.09
N GLU A 50 12.70 1.38 -3.02
CA GLU A 50 14.14 1.65 -3.22
C GLU A 50 14.48 3.15 -3.34
N PRO A 51 13.72 3.99 -4.08
CA PRO A 51 14.00 5.43 -4.20
C PRO A 51 13.97 6.18 -2.86
N PHE A 52 13.22 5.68 -1.88
CA PHE A 52 13.07 6.32 -0.56
C PHE A 52 13.84 5.59 0.53
N ASN A 53 14.07 4.29 0.38
CA ASN A 53 14.86 3.45 1.28
C ASN A 53 15.79 2.55 0.46
N PRO A 54 17.05 2.98 0.24
CA PRO A 54 18.03 2.20 -0.51
C PRO A 54 18.40 0.85 0.14
N ALA A 55 18.07 0.66 1.42
CA ALA A 55 18.34 -0.57 2.16
C ALA A 55 17.19 -1.60 2.06
N VAL A 56 16.10 -1.28 1.35
CA VAL A 56 14.96 -2.20 1.21
C VAL A 56 15.35 -3.43 0.38
N SER A 57 14.87 -4.60 0.81
CA SER A 57 14.97 -5.81 0.00
C SER A 57 14.20 -5.65 -1.31
N PRO A 58 14.72 -6.15 -2.44
CA PRO A 58 14.00 -6.12 -3.71
C PRO A 58 12.67 -6.86 -3.62
N VAL A 59 11.62 -6.30 -4.24
CA VAL A 59 10.32 -6.97 -4.35
C VAL A 59 10.48 -8.27 -5.15
N PRO A 60 9.90 -9.41 -4.71
CA PRO A 60 9.97 -10.67 -5.44
C PRO A 60 9.55 -10.53 -6.91
N LYS A 61 10.28 -11.19 -7.81
CA LYS A 61 10.01 -11.15 -9.27
C LYS A 61 8.57 -11.53 -9.65
N PRO A 62 7.91 -12.51 -9.00
CA PRO A 62 6.52 -12.85 -9.33
C PRO A 62 5.56 -11.66 -9.14
N CYS A 63 5.76 -10.83 -8.11
CA CYS A 63 4.94 -9.64 -7.89
C CYS A 63 5.10 -8.62 -9.03
N GLN A 64 6.31 -8.51 -9.58
CA GLN A 64 6.63 -7.58 -10.68
C GLN A 64 6.03 -8.03 -12.03
N GLN A 65 5.60 -9.29 -12.15
CA GLN A 65 4.96 -9.81 -13.36
C GLN A 65 3.46 -9.51 -13.43
N HIS A 66 2.90 -8.88 -12.39
CA HIS A 66 1.49 -8.51 -12.36
C HIS A 66 1.17 -7.49 -13.47
N SER A 67 0.04 -7.64 -14.15
CA SER A 67 -0.33 -6.80 -15.30
C SER A 67 -0.51 -5.31 -14.97
N LEU A 68 -0.86 -5.02 -13.71
CA LEU A 68 -0.99 -3.66 -13.17
C LEU A 68 0.29 -3.15 -12.48
N TRP A 69 1.38 -3.93 -12.51
CA TRP A 69 2.67 -3.50 -11.97
C TRP A 69 3.20 -2.31 -12.76
N ASP A 70 3.64 -1.27 -12.04
CA ASP A 70 4.15 -0.06 -12.65
C ASP A 70 5.65 0.08 -12.40
N SER A 71 6.44 0.03 -13.48
CA SER A 71 7.92 0.12 -13.42
C SER A 71 8.46 1.55 -13.33
N GLY A 72 7.57 2.54 -13.21
CA GLY A 72 7.98 3.92 -12.94
C GLY A 72 8.68 4.07 -11.58
N LYS A 73 9.47 5.15 -11.44
CA LYS A 73 10.27 5.43 -10.23
C LYS A 73 9.69 6.52 -9.33
N GLY A 74 8.44 6.91 -9.56
CA GLY A 74 7.76 7.98 -8.83
C GLY A 74 6.97 7.47 -7.63
N TRP A 75 6.59 8.41 -6.77
CA TRP A 75 5.71 8.17 -5.60
C TRP A 75 4.44 7.40 -5.96
N LYS A 76 3.75 7.82 -7.03
CA LYS A 76 2.50 7.21 -7.46
C LYS A 76 2.66 5.74 -7.86
N ASN A 77 3.76 5.42 -8.54
CA ASN A 77 4.08 4.04 -8.93
C ASN A 77 4.38 3.21 -7.66
N ALA A 78 5.13 3.79 -6.72
CA ALA A 78 5.45 3.16 -5.43
C ALA A 78 4.19 2.84 -4.61
N LEU A 79 3.26 3.80 -4.50
CA LEU A 79 1.98 3.60 -3.81
C LEU A 79 1.13 2.52 -4.49
N ASN A 80 0.99 2.57 -5.82
CA ASN A 80 0.25 1.56 -6.59
C ASN A 80 0.80 0.15 -6.36
N ASN A 81 2.12 -0.02 -6.49
CA ASN A 81 2.74 -1.33 -6.35
C ASN A 81 2.62 -1.87 -4.92
N LEU A 82 2.75 -1.01 -3.90
CA LEU A 82 2.51 -1.41 -2.51
C LEU A 82 1.05 -1.84 -2.31
N GLN A 83 0.09 -1.10 -2.86
CA GLN A 83 -1.33 -1.47 -2.81
C GLN A 83 -1.59 -2.82 -3.47
N LEU A 84 -0.98 -3.10 -4.62
CA LEU A 84 -1.09 -4.39 -5.30
C LEU A 84 -0.55 -5.54 -4.46
N ILE A 85 0.58 -5.33 -3.76
CA ILE A 85 1.16 -6.35 -2.86
C ILE A 85 0.25 -6.60 -1.64
N LEU A 86 -0.37 -5.55 -1.09
CA LEU A 86 -1.24 -5.65 0.08
C LEU A 86 -2.65 -6.18 -0.26
N GLN A 87 -3.11 -5.98 -1.50
CA GLN A 87 -4.49 -6.28 -1.90
C GLN A 87 -4.93 -7.73 -1.62
N PRO A 88 -4.15 -8.79 -1.93
CA PRO A 88 -4.60 -10.15 -1.64
C PRO A 88 -4.70 -10.43 -0.13
N PHE A 89 -3.85 -9.80 0.69
CA PHE A 89 -3.94 -9.89 2.16
C PHE A 89 -5.19 -9.20 2.70
N ILE A 90 -5.54 -8.02 2.16
CA ILE A 90 -6.77 -7.32 2.51
C ILE A 90 -7.98 -8.17 2.12
N CYS A 91 -8.04 -8.64 0.86
CA CYS A 91 -9.13 -9.48 0.37
C CYS A 91 -9.30 -10.74 1.22
N PHE A 92 -8.20 -11.41 1.58
CA PHE A 92 -8.24 -12.58 2.44
C PHE A 92 -8.77 -12.23 3.84
N SER A 93 -8.32 -11.13 4.44
CA SER A 93 -8.84 -10.65 5.72
C SER A 93 -10.35 -10.36 5.68
N LEU A 94 -10.86 -9.87 4.54
CA LEU A 94 -12.30 -9.72 4.32
C LEU A 94 -13.01 -11.08 4.26
N ILE A 95 -12.48 -12.03 3.47
CA ILE A 95 -13.03 -13.38 3.28
C ILE A 95 -13.01 -14.18 4.59
N LEU A 96 -11.95 -14.11 5.39
CA LEU A 96 -11.84 -14.78 6.69
C LEU A 96 -13.01 -14.45 7.62
N ARG A 97 -13.54 -13.23 7.58
CA ARG A 97 -14.72 -12.84 8.38
C ARG A 97 -15.96 -13.59 7.92
N TRP A 98 -16.11 -13.83 6.61
CA TRP A 98 -17.21 -14.60 6.03
C TRP A 98 -17.05 -16.10 6.22
N LEU A 99 -15.83 -16.62 6.28
CA LEU A 99 -15.59 -18.05 6.52
C LEU A 99 -16.07 -18.51 7.91
N LYS A 100 -16.21 -17.59 8.88
CA LYS A 100 -16.89 -17.88 10.16
C LYS A 100 -18.38 -18.18 10.00
N VAL A 101 -19.00 -17.66 8.94
CA VAL A 101 -20.43 -17.83 8.63
C VAL A 101 -20.63 -18.97 7.64
N PHE A 102 -19.73 -19.09 6.65
CA PHE A 102 -19.73 -20.13 5.62
C PHE A 102 -18.41 -20.90 5.66
N PRO A 103 -18.31 -22.00 6.41
CA PRO A 103 -17.05 -22.73 6.58
C PRO A 103 -16.68 -23.46 5.28
N ILE A 104 -15.84 -22.83 4.46
CA ILE A 104 -15.28 -23.39 3.24
C ILE A 104 -13.76 -23.57 3.46
N SER A 105 -13.33 -24.77 3.85
CA SER A 105 -11.93 -25.07 4.19
C SER A 105 -10.95 -24.88 3.03
N GLN A 106 -11.39 -25.12 1.80
CA GLN A 106 -10.58 -25.02 0.58
C GLN A 106 -10.04 -23.61 0.31
N LEU A 107 -10.79 -22.57 0.73
CA LEU A 107 -10.37 -21.17 0.59
C LEU A 107 -9.21 -20.81 1.53
N TYR A 108 -9.11 -21.49 2.68
CA TYR A 108 -8.01 -21.29 3.62
C TYR A 108 -6.73 -21.96 3.12
N GLU A 109 -6.83 -23.19 2.65
CA GLU A 109 -5.70 -23.99 2.14
C GLU A 109 -5.04 -23.34 0.92
N GLY A 110 -5.83 -22.93 -0.07
CA GLY A 110 -5.30 -22.30 -1.29
C GLY A 110 -4.57 -20.99 -1.04
N PHE A 111 -4.91 -20.26 0.02
CA PHE A 111 -4.21 -19.03 0.38
C PHE A 111 -2.87 -19.31 1.08
N SER A 112 -2.84 -20.29 1.98
CA SER A 112 -1.59 -20.70 2.64
C SER A 112 -0.55 -21.14 1.63
N GLU A 113 -0.96 -21.84 0.58
CA GLU A 113 -0.06 -22.30 -0.48
C GLU A 113 0.48 -21.14 -1.33
N ALA A 114 -0.36 -20.15 -1.65
CA ALA A 114 0.04 -18.97 -2.44
C ALA A 114 1.04 -18.04 -1.72
N TYR A 115 1.03 -18.01 -0.39
CA TYR A 115 1.88 -17.12 0.41
C TYR A 115 3.10 -17.81 1.06
N CYS A 116 3.03 -19.10 1.39
CA CYS A 116 4.15 -19.83 2.02
C CYS A 116 5.23 -20.32 1.03
N GLN A 117 5.04 -20.13 -0.28
CA GLN A 117 6.06 -20.46 -1.30
C GLN A 117 6.97 -19.28 -1.69
N ASN A 118 6.85 -18.12 -1.02
CA ASN A 118 7.78 -16.99 -1.17
C ASN A 118 8.74 -16.88 0.01
#